data_AF-A0A661I9W3-F1
#
_entry.id   AF-A0A661I9W3-F1
#
_cell.length_a   1.000
_cell.length_b   1.000
_cell.length_c   1.000
_cell.angle_alpha   90.00
_cell.angle_beta   90.00
_cell.angle_gamma   90.00
#
_symmetry.space_group_name_H-M   'P 1'
#
loop_
_entity.id
_entity.type
_entity.pdbx_description
1 polymer ?
#
loop_
_entity_poly.entity_id
_entity_poly.type
_entity_poly.pdbx_seq_one_letter_code
_entity_poly.pdbx_strand_id
1 'polypeptide(L)' 'MEVSLVGESLKFMVLGMTIVFLFLALLVQVMKLQAKLVGKYFPEKEVVTTTSKSAALAADDSAKTAAIIAAITEFKKNKS' A
#
# COMPACT_ATOMS: atom_id res chain seq x y z
N MET A 1 15.62 -28.17 -49.23
CA MET A 1 16.05 -26.83 -48.78
C MET A 1 14.86 -26.18 -48.07
N GLU A 2 14.60 -26.52 -46.80
CA GLU A 2 13.37 -26.09 -46.09
C GLU A 2 13.65 -25.44 -44.73
N VAL A 3 14.88 -25.58 -44.22
CA VAL A 3 15.35 -24.99 -42.96
C VAL A 3 15.28 -23.45 -42.96
N SER A 4 15.32 -22.82 -44.13
CA SER A 4 15.33 -21.35 -44.24
C SER A 4 14.00 -20.70 -43.86
N LEU A 5 12.86 -21.31 -44.16
CA LEU A 5 11.54 -20.68 -43.97
C LEU A 5 11.09 -20.73 -42.50
N VAL A 6 11.27 -21.89 -41.86
CA VAL A 6 10.96 -22.08 -40.43
C VAL A 6 11.93 -21.26 -39.56
N GLY A 7 13.21 -21.22 -39.92
CA GLY A 7 14.21 -20.40 -39.23
C GLY A 7 13.93 -18.90 -39.35
N GLU A 8 13.42 -18.45 -40.50
CA GLU A 8 13.08 -17.05 -40.73
C GLU A 8 11.79 -16.63 -40.00
N SER A 9 10.76 -17.47 -40.01
CA SER A 9 9.53 -17.23 -39.24
C SER A 9 9.78 -17.25 -37.72
N LEU A 10 10.71 -18.07 -37.23
CA LEU A 10 11.14 -18.04 -35.82
C LEU A 10 11.82 -16.71 -35.44
N LYS A 11 12.64 -16.13 -36.34
CA LYS A 11 13.23 -14.79 -36.12
C LYS A 11 12.14 -13.73 -36.01
N PHE A 12 11.14 -13.76 -36.90
CA PHE A 12 10.03 -12.81 -36.84
C PHE A 12 9.16 -12.98 -35.59
N MET A 13 8.95 -14.21 -35.11
CA MET A 13 8.26 -14.48 -33.85
C MET A 13 9.00 -13.85 -32.65
N VAL A 14 10.31 -14.09 -32.56
CA VAL A 14 11.14 -13.53 -31.47
C VAL A 14 11.22 -12.01 -31.59
N LEU A 15 11.38 -11.46 -32.79
CA LEU A 15 11.40 -10.02 -33.05
C LEU A 15 10.09 -9.35 -32.60
N GLY A 16 8.95 -9.91 -33.00
CA GLY A 16 7.63 -9.40 -32.63
C GLY A 16 7.38 -9.44 -31.14
N MET A 17 7.68 -10.57 -30.49
CA MET A 17 7.54 -10.67 -29.02
C MET A 17 8.45 -9.70 -28.28
N THR A 18 9.69 -9.51 -28.75
CA THR A 18 10.65 -8.62 -28.12
C THR A 18 10.20 -7.16 -28.22
N ILE A 19 9.71 -6.73 -29.39
CA ILE A 19 9.19 -5.37 -29.61
C ILE A 19 7.98 -5.09 -28.71
N VAL A 20 7.02 -6.01 -28.65
CA VAL A 20 5.84 -5.88 -27.79
C VAL A 20 6.26 -5.82 -26.32
N PHE A 21 7.20 -6.68 -25.90
CA PHE A 21 7.71 -6.68 -24.54
C PHE A 21 8.41 -5.35 -24.19
N LEU A 22 9.28 -4.83 -25.05
CA LEU A 22 9.92 -3.54 -24.86
C LEU A 22 8.89 -2.41 -24.76
N PHE A 23 7.88 -2.43 -25.62
CA PHE A 23 6.81 -1.44 -25.61
C PHE A 23 6.05 -1.44 -24.28
N LEU A 24 5.63 -2.61 -23.80
CA LEU A 24 4.96 -2.74 -22.51
C LEU A 24 5.89 -2.35 -21.34
N ALA A 25 7.16 -2.74 -21.39
CA ALA A 25 8.15 -2.35 -20.38
C ALA A 25 8.32 -0.83 -20.32
N LEU A 26 8.35 -0.16 -21.47
CA LEU A 26 8.38 1.31 -21.54
C LEU A 26 7.10 1.93 -20.97
N LEU A 27 5.92 1.40 -21.29
CA LEU A 27 4.67 1.89 -20.71
C LEU A 27 4.66 1.76 -19.18
N VAL A 28 5.10 0.62 -18.65
CA VAL A 28 5.24 0.41 -17.21
C VAL A 28 6.23 1.42 -16.61
N GLN A 29 7.35 1.67 -17.28
CA GLN A 29 8.35 2.63 -16.81
C GLN A 29 7.80 4.07 -16.78
N VAL A 30 7.03 4.47 -17.80
CA VAL A 30 6.33 5.76 -17.84
C VAL A 30 5.30 5.85 -16.72
N MET A 31 4.50 4.81 -16.51
CA MET A 31 3.53 4.76 -15.40
C MET A 31 4.21 4.89 -14.04
N LYS A 32 5.37 4.24 -13.84
CA LYS A 32 6.17 4.39 -12.61
C LYS A 32 6.73 5.80 -12.45
N LEU A 33 7.13 6.45 -13.54
CA LEU A 33 7.58 7.83 -13.53
C LEU A 33 6.44 8.77 -13.17
N GLN A 34 5.26 8.58 -13.77
CA GLN A 34 4.04 9.30 -13.43
C GLN A 34 3.69 9.11 -11.96
N ALA A 35 3.71 7.87 -11.44
CA ALA A 35 3.44 7.58 -10.03
C ALA A 35 4.42 8.29 -9.08
N LYS A 36 5.72 8.33 -9.42
CA LYS A 36 6.72 9.09 -8.65
C LYS A 36 6.48 10.60 -8.72
N LEU A 37 6.10 11.11 -9.89
CA LEU A 37 5.82 12.52 -10.09
C LEU A 37 4.59 12.93 -9.27
N VAL A 38 3.50 12.17 -9.40
CA VAL A 38 2.28 12.36 -8.60
C VAL A 38 2.60 12.28 -7.11
N GLY A 39 3.27 11.24 -6.62
CA GLY A 39 3.62 11.14 -5.19
C GLY A 39 4.51 12.28 -4.67
N LYS A 40 5.34 12.90 -5.53
CA LYS A 40 6.20 14.03 -5.15
C LYS A 40 5.45 15.37 -5.14
N TYR A 41 4.63 15.65 -6.15
CA TYR A 41 3.96 16.95 -6.33
C TYR A 41 2.54 16.98 -5.73
N PHE A 42 1.89 15.83 -5.66
CA PHE A 42 0.61 15.58 -5.00
C PHE A 42 0.79 14.40 -4.03
N PRO A 43 1.57 14.58 -2.95
CA PRO A 43 1.63 13.57 -1.91
C PRO A 43 0.21 13.32 -1.43
N GLU A 44 -0.31 12.13 -1.72
CA GLU A 44 -1.54 11.66 -1.12
C GLU A 44 -1.28 11.74 0.38
N LYS A 45 -2.01 12.61 1.07
CA LYS A 45 -1.96 12.67 2.53
C LYS A 45 -2.36 11.26 2.93
N GLU A 46 -1.39 10.45 3.38
CA GLU A 46 -1.68 9.12 3.90
C GLU A 46 -2.76 9.36 4.95
N VAL A 47 -4.01 9.07 4.58
CA VAL A 47 -5.02 8.80 5.59
C VAL A 47 -4.46 7.54 6.17
N VAL A 48 -3.69 7.71 7.25
CA VAL A 48 -3.21 6.66 8.11
C VAL A 48 -4.48 5.89 8.39
N THR A 49 -4.71 4.83 7.62
CA THR A 49 -5.72 3.84 7.91
C THR A 49 -5.13 3.21 9.14
N THR A 50 -5.53 3.81 10.25
CA THR A 50 -5.06 3.49 11.57
C THR A 50 -5.59 2.08 11.79
N THR A 51 -4.75 1.10 11.46
CA THR A 51 -4.74 -0.19 12.14
C THR A 51 -4.64 0.03 13.67
N SER A 52 -4.29 1.25 14.10
CA SER A 52 -4.44 1.78 15.46
C SER A 52 -5.88 2.09 15.93
N LYS A 53 -6.96 1.80 15.19
CA LYS A 53 -8.30 1.97 15.76
C LYS A 53 -8.49 1.00 16.94
N SER A 54 -8.03 -0.25 16.83
CA SER A 54 -8.13 -1.22 17.93
C SER A 54 -7.27 -0.86 19.15
N ALA A 55 -6.06 -0.32 18.95
CA ALA A 55 -5.20 0.11 20.05
C ALA A 55 -5.71 1.39 20.74
N ALA A 56 -6.26 2.34 19.97
CA ALA A 56 -6.88 3.55 20.52
C ALA A 56 -8.17 3.25 21.30
N LEU A 57 -9.01 2.32 20.83
CA LEU A 57 -10.19 1.87 21.58
C LEU A 57 -9.81 1.15 22.88
N ALA A 58 -8.82 0.24 22.85
CA ALA A 58 -8.37 -0.46 24.05
C ALA A 58 -7.75 0.49 25.10
N ALA A 59 -7.03 1.52 24.65
CA ALA A 59 -6.50 2.56 25.53
C ALA A 59 -7.60 3.43 26.16
N ASP A 60 -8.66 3.76 25.40
CA ASP A 60 -9.80 4.54 25.89
C ASP A 60 -10.61 3.75 26.94
N ASP A 61 -10.89 2.47 26.72
CA ASP A 61 -11.60 1.62 27.70
C ASP A 61 -10.81 1.43 28.99
N SER A 62 -9.49 1.25 28.90
CA SER A 62 -8.62 1.19 30.08
C SER A 62 -8.62 2.51 30.85
N ALA A 63 -8.60 3.65 30.15
CA ALA A 63 -8.62 4.97 30.77
C ALA A 63 -9.96 5.26 31.48
N LYS A 64 -11.10 4.89 30.86
CA LYS A 64 -12.43 5.02 31.47
C LYS A 64 -12.55 4.16 32.72
N THR A 65 -12.08 2.91 32.67
CA THR A 65 -12.12 1.98 33.81
C THR A 65 -11.28 2.52 34.98
N ALA A 66 -10.08 3.04 34.72
CA ALA A 66 -9.24 3.66 35.74
C ALA A 66 -9.91 4.90 36.37
N ALA A 67 -10.54 5.75 35.57
CA ALA A 67 -11.26 6.93 36.06
C ALA A 67 -12.45 6.55 36.97
N ILE A 68 -13.21 5.51 36.61
CA ILE A 68 -14.32 5.00 37.43
C ILE A 68 -13.79 4.46 38.77
N ILE A 69 -12.72 3.67 38.74
CA ILE A 69 -12.11 3.11 39.96
C ILE A 69 -11.58 4.24 40.87
N ALA A 70 -10.95 5.26 40.30
CA ALA A 70 -10.47 6.42 41.04
C ALA A 70 -11.63 7.18 41.70
N ALA A 71 -12.73 7.42 40.97
CA ALA A 71 -13.92 8.08 41.51
C ALA A 71 -14.56 7.29 42.67
N ILE A 72 -14.68 5.97 42.54
CA ILE A 72 -15.22 5.11 43.61
C ILE A 72 -14.30 5.11 44.83
N THR A 73 -12.99 5.04 44.61
CA THR A 73 -12.00 5.04 45.69
C THR A 73 -12.02 6.35 46.47
N GLU A 74 -12.11 7.49 45.77
CA GLU A 74 -12.20 8.81 46.40
C GLU A 74 -13.52 8.98 47.15
N PHE A 75 -14.65 8.55 46.57
CA PHE A 75 -15.94 8.58 47.25
C PHE A 75 -15.94 7.73 48.54
N LYS A 76 -15.34 6.54 48.50
CA LYS A 76 -15.23 5.67 49.69
C LYS A 76 -14.32 6.26 50.76
N LYS A 77 -13.22 6.93 50.36
CA LYS A 77 -12.30 7.63 51.27
C LYS A 77 -12.96 8.84 51.94
N ASN A 78 -13.82 9.55 51.21
CA ASN A 78 -14.56 10.72 51.73
C ASN A 78 -15.84 10.36 52.51
N LYS A 79 -16.25 9.09 52.51
CA LYS A 79 -17.43 8.59 53.25
C LYS A 79 -17.06 7.76 54.49
N SER A 80 -15.76 7.58 54.77
CA SER A 80 -15.25 7.06 56.05
C SER A 80 -14.76 8.22 56.91
#